data_AF-A0AAF0BUB8-F1
#
_entry.id   AF-A0AAF0BUB8-F1
#
_cell.length_a   1.000
_cell.length_b   1.000
_cell.length_c   1.000
_cell.angle_alpha   90.00
_cell.angle_beta   90.00
_cell.angle_gamma   90.00
#
_symmetry.space_group_name_H-M   'P 1'
#
loop_
_entity.id
_entity.type
_entity.pdbx_description
1 polymer ?
#
loop_
_entity_poly.entity_id
_entity_poly.type
_entity_poly.pdbx_seq_one_letter_code
_entity_poly.pdbx_strand_id
1 'polypeptide(L)'
;MTPTLRGLRSVGAWAVEALATGPSGLRSMVPGAPVPASLREDVLVSVARARGATVMAWVHGEWRAFAGSVPDGDVRLALDEHATACARAGYPVPPDSLAEVLPPATVRGVRAVVVRGRLEAEVESRTRRVVEALRTGRVGRATLVDVPLAAVGLAVAAPAVGVGTALGTLARLAPPAPVVEGADDPEVGLLGALAAEAVTVLLANAGVRTLVLAAPADVAVGIRSGPSAATVRVGRGRVRVSDGVAPDALVVLQGDVEPLVRLAAGVVLREALEGAPLP
;
A
#
# COMPACT_ATOMS: atom_id res chain seq x y z
N MET A 1 28.04 23.27 -14.15
CA MET A 1 27.16 23.81 -13.08
C MET A 1 27.72 23.40 -11.73
N THR A 2 27.86 24.33 -10.79
CA THR A 2 28.38 24.06 -9.44
C THR A 2 27.38 23.23 -8.59
N PRO A 3 27.86 22.35 -7.68
CA PRO A 3 27.02 21.46 -6.89
C PRO A 3 25.93 22.20 -6.06
N THR A 4 26.23 23.42 -5.62
CA THR A 4 25.34 24.29 -4.85
C THR A 4 24.09 24.74 -5.63
N LEU A 5 24.24 25.06 -6.91
CA LEU A 5 23.11 25.46 -7.77
C LEU A 5 22.19 24.28 -8.11
N ARG A 6 22.73 23.06 -8.18
CA ARG A 6 21.94 21.83 -8.38
C ARG A 6 21.09 21.52 -7.14
N GLY A 7 21.64 21.75 -5.94
CA GLY A 7 20.92 21.59 -4.67
C GLY A 7 19.73 22.55 -4.51
N LEU A 8 19.92 23.85 -4.78
CA LEU A 8 18.85 24.85 -4.65
C LEU A 8 17.68 24.61 -5.62
N ARG A 9 17.97 24.25 -6.87
CA ARG A 9 16.94 23.92 -7.86
C ARG A 9 16.13 22.69 -7.47
N SER A 10 16.79 21.67 -6.93
CA SER A 10 16.12 20.47 -6.40
C SER A 10 15.19 20.83 -5.25
N VAL A 11 15.63 21.64 -4.28
CA VAL A 11 14.80 22.07 -3.15
C VAL A 11 13.58 22.85 -3.61
N GLY A 12 13.77 23.82 -4.53
CA GLY A 12 12.68 24.60 -5.09
C GLY A 12 11.66 23.73 -5.82
N ALA A 13 12.12 22.80 -6.67
CA ALA A 13 11.24 21.89 -7.40
C ALA A 13 10.39 21.02 -6.47
N TRP A 14 10.98 20.47 -5.40
CA TRP A 14 10.24 19.70 -4.41
C TRP A 14 9.28 20.53 -3.56
N ALA A 15 9.61 21.80 -3.28
CA ALA A 15 8.71 22.69 -2.56
C ALA A 15 7.47 23.02 -3.42
N VAL A 16 7.66 23.30 -4.71
CA VAL A 16 6.56 23.48 -5.66
C VAL A 16 5.72 22.21 -5.75
N GLU A 17 6.36 21.05 -5.85
CA GLU A 17 5.66 19.77 -5.89
C GLU A 17 4.83 19.51 -4.62
N ALA A 18 5.40 19.80 -3.44
CA ALA A 18 4.70 19.65 -2.17
C ALA A 18 3.47 20.56 -2.08
N LEU A 19 3.57 21.81 -2.55
CA LEU A 19 2.44 22.73 -2.59
C LEU A 19 1.37 22.27 -3.58
N ALA A 20 1.78 21.80 -4.77
CA ALA A 20 0.88 21.34 -5.81
C ALA A 20 0.13 20.05 -5.42
N THR A 21 0.77 19.17 -4.64
CA THR A 21 0.24 17.86 -4.30
C THR A 21 -0.28 17.75 -2.86
N GLY A 22 0.00 18.74 -2.00
CA GLY A 22 -0.36 18.76 -0.58
C GLY A 22 -1.82 18.45 -0.28
N PRO A 23 -2.80 19.07 -0.96
CA PRO A 23 -4.21 18.73 -0.74
C PRO A 23 -4.55 17.27 -1.06
N SER A 24 -3.90 16.68 -2.07
CA SER A 24 -4.06 15.26 -2.41
C SER A 24 -3.38 14.36 -1.38
N GLY A 25 -2.23 14.79 -0.85
CA GLY A 25 -1.55 14.13 0.26
C GLY A 25 -2.41 14.05 1.52
N LEU A 26 -3.07 15.14 1.91
CA LEU A 26 -3.99 15.14 3.05
C LEU A 26 -5.18 14.20 2.82
N ARG A 27 -5.75 14.21 1.61
CA ARG A 27 -6.82 13.27 1.23
C ARG A 27 -6.35 11.82 1.19
N SER A 28 -5.08 11.54 0.95
CA SER A 28 -4.53 10.17 0.96
C SER A 28 -4.48 9.53 2.35
N MET A 29 -4.80 10.28 3.41
CA MET A 29 -4.81 9.80 4.79
C MET A 29 -6.20 9.45 5.31
N VAL A 30 -7.27 9.75 4.56
CA VAL A 30 -8.65 9.45 4.98
C VAL A 30 -9.19 8.18 4.32
N PRO A 31 -10.14 7.46 4.94
CA PRO A 31 -10.85 6.36 4.29
C PRO A 31 -11.49 6.80 2.96
N GLY A 32 -11.44 5.94 1.94
CA GLY A 32 -11.96 6.25 0.59
C GLY A 32 -11.04 7.14 -0.26
N ALA A 33 -9.79 7.32 0.15
CA ALA A 33 -8.80 8.09 -0.61
C ALA A 33 -8.54 7.51 -2.02
N PRO A 34 -8.18 8.34 -3.01
CA PRO A 34 -7.76 7.89 -4.34
C PRO A 34 -6.51 6.99 -4.35
N VAL A 35 -5.75 6.99 -3.25
CA VAL A 35 -4.54 6.18 -3.04
C VAL A 35 -4.83 5.25 -1.87
N PRO A 36 -5.06 3.95 -2.10
CA PRO A 36 -5.26 2.99 -1.02
C PRO A 36 -3.97 2.81 -0.21
N ALA A 37 -4.11 2.31 1.02
CA ALA A 37 -2.98 2.12 1.93
C ALA A 37 -1.89 1.23 1.33
N SER A 38 -2.25 0.12 0.68
CA SER A 38 -1.30 -0.78 0.01
C SER A 38 -0.45 -0.06 -1.04
N LEU A 39 -1.07 0.73 -1.91
CA LEU A 39 -0.38 1.51 -2.93
C LEU A 39 0.54 2.58 -2.32
N ARG A 40 0.08 3.25 -1.26
CA ARG A 40 0.89 4.23 -0.53
C ARG A 40 2.15 3.58 0.05
N GLU A 41 2.03 2.44 0.73
CA GLU A 41 3.17 1.79 1.34
C GLU A 41 4.13 1.22 0.29
N ASP A 42 3.65 0.72 -0.86
CA ASP A 42 4.50 0.31 -1.98
C ASP A 42 5.38 1.47 -2.49
N VAL A 43 4.78 2.64 -2.72
CA VAL A 43 5.51 3.84 -3.16
C VAL A 43 6.55 4.26 -2.13
N LEU A 44 6.20 4.27 -0.83
CA LEU A 44 7.13 4.65 0.24
C LEU A 44 8.31 3.66 0.32
N VAL A 45 8.07 2.36 0.18
CA VAL A 45 9.13 1.34 0.12
C VAL A 45 10.03 1.54 -1.09
N SER A 46 9.48 1.79 -2.28
CA SER A 46 10.27 2.03 -3.51
C SER A 46 11.14 3.28 -3.37
N VAL A 47 10.58 4.40 -2.89
CA VAL A 47 11.36 5.63 -2.63
C VAL A 47 12.46 5.36 -1.61
N ALA A 48 12.15 4.69 -0.50
CA ALA A 48 13.10 4.40 0.57
C ALA A 48 14.29 3.57 0.07
N ARG A 49 14.02 2.50 -0.69
CA ARG A 49 15.04 1.63 -1.30
C ARG A 49 15.90 2.41 -2.29
N ALA A 50 15.29 3.17 -3.20
CA ALA A 50 16.01 3.96 -4.19
C ALA A 50 16.90 5.05 -3.55
N ARG A 51 16.56 5.51 -2.34
CA ARG A 51 17.34 6.49 -1.56
C ARG A 51 18.35 5.87 -0.59
N GLY A 52 18.35 4.55 -0.40
CA GLY A 52 19.14 3.90 0.65
C GLY A 52 18.71 4.29 2.08
N ALA A 53 17.43 4.61 2.26
CA ALA A 53 16.80 4.89 3.55
C ALA A 53 16.34 3.55 4.15
N THR A 54 17.23 2.91 4.93
CA THR A 54 17.06 1.52 5.39
C THR A 54 16.00 1.41 6.49
N VAL A 55 15.99 2.36 7.42
CA VAL A 55 14.99 2.37 8.51
C VAL A 55 13.61 2.65 7.94
N MET A 56 13.50 3.62 7.04
CA MET A 56 12.27 3.92 6.33
C MET A 56 11.78 2.71 5.52
N ALA A 57 12.67 2.06 4.76
CA ALA A 57 12.31 0.88 3.97
C ALA A 57 11.82 -0.28 4.86
N TRP A 58 12.41 -0.47 6.03
CA TRP A 58 11.95 -1.46 7.00
C TRP A 58 10.58 -1.10 7.57
N VAL A 59 10.40 0.11 8.11
CA VAL A 59 9.12 0.55 8.70
C VAL A 59 7.99 0.40 7.69
N HIS A 60 8.14 0.99 6.50
CA HIS A 60 7.11 0.90 5.47
C HIS A 60 6.97 -0.50 4.89
N GLY A 61 8.01 -1.33 4.96
CA GLY A 61 7.92 -2.76 4.66
C GLY A 61 6.98 -3.50 5.61
N GLU A 62 7.04 -3.20 6.91
CA GLU A 62 6.12 -3.79 7.90
C GLU A 62 4.68 -3.26 7.73
N TRP A 63 4.53 -1.96 7.45
CA TRP A 63 3.22 -1.37 7.13
C TRP A 63 2.63 -1.95 5.85
N ARG A 64 3.45 -2.19 4.82
CA ARG A 64 3.07 -2.88 3.59
C ARG A 64 2.64 -4.32 3.87
N ALA A 65 3.39 -5.06 4.68
CA ALA A 65 3.02 -6.43 5.07
C ALA A 65 1.64 -6.48 5.78
N PHE A 66 1.31 -5.44 6.55
CA PHE A 66 0.00 -5.30 7.17
C PHE A 66 -1.09 -4.84 6.20
N ALA A 67 -0.84 -3.79 5.42
CA ALA A 67 -1.81 -3.17 4.51
C ALA A 67 -2.07 -3.99 3.24
N GLY A 68 -1.19 -4.94 2.91
CA GLY A 68 -1.11 -5.60 1.62
C GLY A 68 -0.27 -4.80 0.62
N SER A 69 -0.04 -5.39 -0.55
CA SER A 69 0.63 -4.73 -1.67
C SER A 69 -0.27 -4.66 -2.89
N VAL A 70 0.03 -3.71 -3.78
CA VAL A 70 -0.52 -3.72 -5.14
C VAL A 70 -0.05 -5.00 -5.83
N PRO A 71 -0.94 -5.70 -6.54
CA PRO A 71 -0.55 -6.87 -7.31
C PRO A 71 0.53 -6.56 -8.34
N ASP A 72 1.25 -7.61 -8.73
CA ASP A 72 2.26 -7.56 -9.78
C ASP A 72 1.58 -7.19 -11.11
N GLY A 73 2.23 -6.37 -11.93
CA GLY A 73 1.67 -5.85 -13.19
C GLY A 73 2.07 -4.40 -13.48
N ASP A 74 1.47 -3.82 -14.51
CA ASP A 74 1.84 -2.51 -15.07
C ASP A 74 1.76 -1.38 -14.04
N VAL A 75 0.76 -1.41 -13.16
CA VAL A 75 0.62 -0.42 -12.09
C VAL A 75 1.82 -0.46 -11.15
N ARG A 76 2.20 -1.64 -10.67
CA ARG A 76 3.34 -1.77 -9.74
C ARG A 76 4.66 -1.40 -10.40
N LEU A 77 4.82 -1.77 -11.67
CA LEU A 77 5.99 -1.38 -12.47
C LEU A 77 6.07 0.13 -12.62
N ALA A 78 5.00 0.78 -13.08
CA ALA A 78 4.96 2.24 -13.27
C ALA A 78 5.20 3.01 -11.95
N LEU A 79 4.67 2.50 -10.82
CA LEU A 79 4.93 3.05 -9.49
C LEU A 79 6.41 2.98 -9.11
N ASP A 80 7.03 1.81 -9.25
CA ASP A 80 8.44 1.62 -8.92
C ASP A 80 9.35 2.44 -9.82
N GLU A 81 9.07 2.47 -11.13
CA GLU A 81 9.79 3.28 -12.12
C GLU A 81 9.71 4.77 -11.78
N HIS A 82 8.51 5.31 -11.53
CA HIS A 82 8.35 6.72 -11.23
C HIS A 82 9.01 7.12 -9.90
N ALA A 83 8.80 6.31 -8.85
CA ALA A 83 9.42 6.52 -7.54
C ALA A 83 10.95 6.49 -7.63
N THR A 84 11.50 5.50 -8.33
CA THR A 84 12.94 5.32 -8.54
C THR A 84 13.52 6.44 -9.40
N ALA A 85 12.81 6.86 -10.45
CA ALA A 85 13.21 7.98 -11.30
C ALA A 85 13.30 9.30 -10.52
N CYS A 86 12.27 9.63 -9.72
CA CYS A 86 12.29 10.78 -8.82
C CYS A 86 13.46 10.71 -7.83
N ALA A 87 13.68 9.54 -7.23
CA ALA A 87 14.76 9.34 -6.27
C ALA A 87 16.15 9.51 -6.91
N ARG A 88 16.39 8.90 -8.07
CA ARG A 88 17.68 8.99 -8.79
C ARG A 88 17.93 10.41 -9.32
N ALA A 89 16.91 11.05 -9.88
CA ALA A 89 16.99 12.42 -10.38
C ALA A 89 17.23 13.44 -9.26
N GLY A 90 16.69 13.18 -8.07
CA GLY A 90 16.73 14.10 -6.94
C GLY A 90 15.77 15.28 -7.10
N TYR A 91 14.86 15.24 -8.07
CA TYR A 91 13.77 16.18 -8.31
C TYR A 91 12.54 15.43 -8.82
N PRO A 92 11.33 16.01 -8.71
CA PRO A 92 10.12 15.41 -9.27
C PRO A 92 10.25 15.25 -10.79
N VAL A 93 10.09 14.03 -11.30
CA VAL A 93 10.04 13.78 -12.75
C VAL A 93 8.58 13.80 -13.24
N PRO A 94 8.32 14.02 -14.54
CA PRO A 94 6.98 13.86 -15.10
C PRO A 94 6.39 12.47 -14.80
N PRO A 95 5.09 12.37 -14.44
CA PRO A 95 4.45 11.11 -14.06
C PRO A 95 3.86 10.38 -15.27
N ASP A 96 4.50 10.44 -16.44
CA ASP A 96 3.90 9.97 -17.69
C ASP A 96 3.54 8.48 -17.63
N SER A 97 4.46 7.64 -17.14
CA SER A 97 4.20 6.20 -16.93
C SER A 97 3.05 5.92 -15.97
N LEU A 98 2.83 6.77 -14.95
CA LEU A 98 1.67 6.64 -14.05
C LEU A 98 0.36 7.06 -14.72
N ALA A 99 0.42 8.09 -15.57
CA ALA A 99 -0.77 8.62 -16.24
C ALA A 99 -1.35 7.64 -17.27
N GLU A 100 -0.54 6.72 -17.77
CA GLU A 100 -0.97 5.64 -18.68
C GLU A 100 -1.84 4.60 -17.97
N VAL A 101 -1.59 4.34 -16.69
CA VAL A 101 -2.20 3.21 -15.95
C VAL A 101 -3.08 3.61 -14.77
N LEU A 102 -3.06 4.88 -14.34
CA LEU A 102 -3.81 5.36 -13.18
C LEU A 102 -4.70 6.58 -13.48
N PRO A 103 -5.86 6.69 -12.83
CA PRO A 103 -6.70 7.88 -12.92
C PRO A 103 -5.94 9.15 -12.45
N PRO A 104 -6.24 10.34 -13.02
CA PRO A 104 -5.52 11.57 -12.69
C PRO A 104 -5.52 11.95 -11.20
N ALA A 105 -6.58 11.61 -10.47
CA ALA A 105 -6.66 11.84 -9.03
C ALA A 105 -5.67 10.95 -8.25
N THR A 106 -5.54 9.68 -8.66
CA THR A 106 -4.59 8.73 -8.07
C THR A 106 -3.15 9.14 -8.39
N VAL A 107 -2.86 9.57 -9.64
CA VAL A 107 -1.53 10.09 -10.02
C VAL A 107 -1.10 11.26 -9.12
N ARG A 108 -1.99 12.23 -8.86
CA ARG A 108 -1.70 13.34 -7.93
C ARG A 108 -1.44 12.86 -6.50
N GLY A 109 -2.19 11.86 -6.05
CA GLY A 109 -1.98 11.25 -4.75
C GLY A 109 -0.64 10.52 -4.66
N VAL A 110 -0.27 9.73 -5.67
CA VAL A 110 1.04 9.05 -5.74
C VAL A 110 2.18 10.05 -5.68
N ARG A 111 2.09 11.14 -6.46
CA ARG A 111 3.08 12.23 -6.42
C ARG A 111 3.22 12.83 -5.00
N ALA A 112 2.10 13.05 -4.31
CA ALA A 112 2.14 13.49 -2.91
C ALA A 112 2.85 12.48 -1.99
N VAL A 113 2.63 11.19 -2.20
CA VAL A 113 3.30 10.11 -1.44
C VAL A 113 4.80 10.06 -1.78
N VAL A 114 5.21 10.26 -3.03
CA VAL A 114 6.63 10.37 -3.42
C VAL A 114 7.30 11.56 -2.73
N VAL A 115 6.65 12.72 -2.68
CA VAL A 115 7.13 13.90 -1.93
C VAL A 115 7.34 13.56 -0.47
N ARG A 116 6.34 12.94 0.16
CA ARG A 116 6.41 12.49 1.55
C ARG A 116 7.59 11.54 1.76
N GLY A 117 7.69 10.50 0.94
CA GLY A 117 8.78 9.52 1.05
C GLY A 117 10.16 10.15 0.88
N ARG A 118 10.29 11.15 0.00
CA ARG A 118 11.52 11.92 -0.14
C ARG A 118 11.87 12.68 1.13
N LEU A 119 10.89 13.31 1.78
CA LEU A 119 11.10 14.04 3.03
C LEU A 119 11.52 13.10 4.17
N GLU A 120 10.83 11.96 4.30
CA GLU A 120 11.16 10.92 5.29
C GLU A 120 12.58 10.35 5.06
N ALA A 121 12.94 10.05 3.82
CA ALA A 121 14.29 9.58 3.48
C ALA A 121 15.38 10.64 3.77
N GLU A 122 15.10 11.93 3.54
CA GLU A 122 16.01 13.02 3.87
C GLU A 122 16.20 13.16 5.39
N VAL A 123 15.11 13.03 6.15
CA VAL A 123 15.14 12.98 7.61
C VAL A 123 16.03 11.83 8.10
N GLU A 124 15.85 10.62 7.57
CA GLU A 124 16.72 9.48 7.93
C GLU A 124 18.19 9.76 7.62
N SER A 125 18.49 10.29 6.42
CA SER A 125 19.85 10.63 6.01
C SER A 125 20.50 11.64 6.94
N ARG A 126 19.76 12.67 7.36
CA ARG A 126 20.21 13.69 8.33
C ARG A 126 20.45 13.09 9.70
N THR A 127 19.52 12.31 10.21
CA THR A 127 19.65 11.61 11.49
C THR A 127 20.90 10.73 11.50
N ARG A 128 21.13 9.98 10.41
CA ARG A 128 22.32 9.13 10.27
C ARG A 128 23.61 9.94 10.29
N ARG A 129 23.67 11.09 9.62
CA ARG A 129 24.82 12.00 9.67
C ARG A 129 25.08 12.55 11.07
N VAL A 130 24.02 12.91 11.80
CA VAL A 130 24.14 13.38 13.20
C VAL A 130 24.68 12.27 14.09
N VAL A 131 24.12 11.07 14.01
CA VAL A 131 24.58 9.91 14.79
C VAL A 131 26.04 9.58 14.48
N GLU A 132 26.44 9.59 13.20
CA GLU A 132 27.83 9.29 12.83
C GLU A 132 28.80 10.38 13.30
N ALA A 133 28.42 11.65 13.21
CA ALA A 133 29.22 12.76 13.72
C ALA A 133 29.42 12.66 15.24
N LEU A 134 28.37 12.30 15.99
CA LEU A 134 28.45 12.06 17.43
C LEU A 134 29.34 10.84 17.75
N ARG A 135 29.15 9.73 17.03
CA ARG A 135 29.91 8.49 17.23
C ARG A 135 31.41 8.67 16.97
N THR A 136 31.76 9.48 15.96
CA THR A 136 33.16 9.73 15.58
C THR A 136 33.78 10.95 16.28
N GLY A 137 33.00 11.68 17.09
CA GLY A 137 33.44 12.93 17.73
C GLY A 137 33.66 14.10 16.76
N ARG A 138 33.22 13.99 15.50
CA ARG A 138 33.42 15.00 14.45
C ARG A 138 32.21 15.91 14.30
N VAL A 139 31.88 16.64 15.37
CA VAL A 139 30.74 17.58 15.35
C VAL A 139 31.15 18.86 14.63
N GLY A 140 30.57 19.08 13.44
CA GLY A 140 30.81 20.29 12.63
C GLY A 140 29.58 21.18 12.53
N ARG A 141 29.73 22.36 11.90
CA ARG A 141 28.61 23.28 11.64
C ARG A 141 27.46 22.61 10.88
N ALA A 142 27.77 21.73 9.91
CA ALA A 142 26.76 20.97 9.17
C ALA A 142 25.93 20.06 10.08
N THR A 143 26.55 19.44 11.09
CA THR A 143 25.85 18.61 12.09
C THR A 143 24.86 19.45 12.90
N LEU A 144 25.23 20.67 13.30
CA LEU A 144 24.36 21.56 14.07
C LEU A 144 23.10 21.96 13.28
N VAL A 145 23.19 22.09 11.96
CA VAL A 145 22.01 22.37 11.10
C VAL A 145 21.10 21.13 10.98
N ASP A 146 21.67 19.93 11.02
CA ASP A 146 20.92 18.68 10.89
C ASP A 146 20.26 18.23 12.21
N VAL A 147 20.76 18.67 13.38
CA VAL A 147 20.22 18.28 14.70
C VAL A 147 18.73 18.60 14.88
N PRO A 148 18.23 19.83 14.60
CA PRO A 148 16.81 20.13 14.78
C PRO A 148 15.91 19.27 13.87
N LEU A 149 16.31 19.06 12.62
CA LEU A 149 15.58 18.20 11.69
C LEU A 149 15.61 16.73 12.12
N ALA A 150 16.75 16.25 12.60
CA ALA A 150 16.88 14.90 13.13
C ALA A 150 15.99 14.69 14.38
N ALA A 151 15.94 15.68 15.28
CA ALA A 151 15.12 15.62 16.48
C ALA A 151 13.61 15.60 16.17
N VAL A 152 13.15 16.50 15.29
CA VAL A 152 11.75 16.51 14.82
C VAL A 152 11.43 15.20 14.11
N GLY A 153 12.34 14.75 13.23
CA GLY A 153 12.23 13.49 12.52
C GLY A 153 12.08 12.29 13.44
N LEU A 154 12.92 12.19 14.47
CA LEU A 154 12.88 11.11 15.45
C LEU A 154 11.58 11.13 16.25
N ALA A 155 11.13 12.32 16.69
CA ALA A 155 9.88 12.46 17.44
C ALA A 155 8.66 11.99 16.63
N VAL A 156 8.66 12.24 15.32
CA VAL A 156 7.58 11.81 14.41
C VAL A 156 7.72 10.34 14.02
N ALA A 157 8.95 9.86 13.77
CA ALA A 157 9.20 8.52 13.29
C ALA A 157 9.13 7.44 14.39
N ALA A 158 9.50 7.77 15.63
CA ALA A 158 9.54 6.78 16.73
C ALA A 158 8.17 6.10 16.98
N PRO A 159 7.03 6.82 17.04
CA PRO A 159 5.72 6.18 17.08
C PRO A 159 5.44 5.28 15.87
N ALA A 160 5.78 5.73 14.66
CA ALA A 160 5.57 4.97 13.43
C ALA A 160 6.41 3.68 13.39
N VAL A 161 7.63 3.72 13.94
CA VAL A 161 8.50 2.56 14.15
C VAL A 161 7.86 1.59 15.13
N GLY A 162 7.39 2.07 16.29
CA GLY A 162 6.74 1.23 17.29
C GLY A 162 5.50 0.53 16.74
N VAL A 163 4.62 1.28 16.08
CA VAL A 163 3.41 0.73 15.45
C VAL A 163 3.76 -0.20 14.30
N GLY A 164 4.68 0.18 13.41
CA GLY A 164 5.12 -0.67 12.30
C GLY A 164 5.70 -2.00 12.78
N THR A 165 6.54 -1.98 13.82
CA THR A 165 7.09 -3.20 14.44
C THR A 165 5.99 -4.09 15.00
N ALA A 166 5.03 -3.50 15.72
CA ALA A 166 3.89 -4.22 16.29
C ALA A 166 3.03 -4.85 15.18
N LEU A 167 2.66 -4.08 14.15
CA LEU A 167 1.87 -4.56 13.01
C LEU A 167 2.61 -5.62 12.20
N GLY A 168 3.90 -5.45 11.98
CA GLY A 168 4.76 -6.43 11.32
C GLY A 168 4.85 -7.75 12.08
N THR A 169 4.96 -7.66 13.41
CA THR A 169 4.93 -8.84 14.29
C THR A 169 3.56 -9.50 14.25
N LEU A 170 2.47 -8.73 14.29
CA LEU A 170 1.12 -9.25 14.10
C LEU A 170 0.95 -9.90 12.73
N ALA A 171 1.53 -9.34 11.67
CA ALA A 171 1.46 -9.92 10.33
C ALA A 171 2.20 -11.24 10.22
N ARG A 172 3.35 -11.37 10.89
CA ARG A 172 4.11 -12.64 10.99
C ARG A 172 3.41 -13.70 11.83
N LEU A 173 2.65 -13.27 12.83
CA LEU A 173 1.85 -14.16 13.69
C LEU A 173 0.45 -14.43 13.12
N ALA A 174 0.02 -13.67 12.12
CA ALA A 174 -1.29 -13.83 11.50
C ALA A 174 -1.38 -15.23 10.88
N PRO A 175 -2.54 -15.90 10.96
CA PRO A 175 -2.71 -17.21 10.36
C PRO A 175 -2.42 -17.15 8.84
N PRO A 176 -2.04 -18.26 8.18
CA PRO A 176 -1.91 -18.29 6.73
C PRO A 176 -3.23 -17.92 6.05
N ALA A 177 -3.15 -17.43 4.80
CA ALA A 177 -4.35 -17.16 4.00
C ALA A 177 -5.17 -18.46 3.90
N PRO A 178 -6.46 -18.45 4.30
CA PRO A 178 -7.29 -19.64 4.23
C PRO A 178 -7.62 -19.92 2.76
N VAL A 179 -7.66 -21.19 2.39
CA VAL A 179 -8.20 -21.58 1.08
C VAL A 179 -9.69 -21.28 1.09
N VAL A 180 -10.16 -20.56 0.08
CA VAL A 180 -11.59 -20.28 -0.10
C VAL A 180 -12.25 -21.52 -0.70
N GLU A 181 -12.90 -22.30 0.16
CA GLU A 181 -13.64 -23.50 -0.26
C GLU A 181 -14.84 -23.09 -1.14
N GLY A 182 -15.02 -23.78 -2.28
CA GLY A 182 -16.08 -23.48 -3.25
C GLY A 182 -15.71 -22.48 -4.34
N ALA A 183 -14.48 -21.94 -4.34
CA ALA A 183 -14.05 -21.02 -5.39
C ALA A 183 -14.01 -21.67 -6.80
N ASP A 184 -13.59 -22.93 -6.87
CA ASP A 184 -13.49 -23.71 -8.12
C ASP A 184 -14.68 -24.66 -8.33
N ASP A 185 -15.72 -24.54 -7.51
CA ASP A 185 -16.89 -25.43 -7.59
C ASP A 185 -17.75 -25.03 -8.80
N PRO A 186 -17.96 -25.92 -9.79
CA PRO A 186 -18.78 -25.62 -10.96
C PRO A 186 -20.25 -25.33 -10.62
N GLU A 187 -20.71 -25.67 -9.40
CA GLU A 187 -22.04 -25.35 -8.91
C GLU A 187 -22.14 -23.91 -8.35
N VAL A 188 -21.02 -23.20 -8.21
CA VAL A 188 -21.00 -21.81 -7.76
C VAL A 188 -21.12 -20.87 -8.95
N GLY A 189 -22.22 -20.12 -8.99
CA GLY A 189 -22.50 -19.13 -10.01
C GLY A 189 -21.51 -17.96 -9.98
N LEU A 190 -21.55 -17.14 -11.03
CA LEU A 190 -20.62 -16.01 -11.24
C LEU A 190 -20.48 -15.10 -10.00
N LEU A 191 -21.58 -14.81 -9.31
CA LEU A 191 -21.54 -13.95 -8.12
C LEU A 191 -20.75 -14.58 -6.97
N GLY A 192 -20.84 -15.90 -6.80
CA GLY A 192 -20.06 -16.63 -5.80
C GLY A 192 -18.58 -16.68 -6.16
N ALA A 193 -18.23 -16.92 -7.43
CA ALA A 193 -16.84 -16.86 -7.89
C ALA A 193 -16.22 -15.46 -7.65
N LEU A 194 -16.93 -14.39 -8.04
CA LEU A 194 -16.50 -13.01 -7.79
C LEU A 194 -16.36 -12.70 -6.29
N ALA A 195 -17.25 -13.25 -5.45
CA ALA A 195 -17.17 -13.10 -4.01
C ALA A 195 -15.97 -13.84 -3.42
N ALA A 196 -15.67 -15.06 -3.89
CA ALA A 196 -14.51 -15.84 -3.47
C ALA A 196 -13.20 -15.10 -3.74
N GLU A 197 -13.10 -14.49 -4.91
CA GLU A 197 -11.94 -13.70 -5.33
C GLU A 197 -11.80 -12.41 -4.52
N ALA A 198 -12.89 -11.67 -4.34
CA ALA A 198 -12.89 -10.46 -3.50
C ALA A 198 -12.51 -10.77 -2.04
N VAL A 199 -12.99 -11.89 -1.49
CA VAL A 199 -12.61 -12.35 -0.14
C VAL A 199 -11.13 -12.70 -0.07
N THR A 200 -10.57 -13.33 -1.10
CA THR A 200 -9.13 -13.59 -1.19
C THR A 200 -8.31 -12.30 -1.13
N VAL A 201 -8.73 -11.26 -1.85
CA VAL A 201 -8.09 -9.94 -1.80
C VAL A 201 -8.22 -9.29 -0.42
N LEU A 202 -9.40 -9.36 0.21
CA LEU A 202 -9.61 -8.82 1.56
C LEU A 202 -8.75 -9.55 2.61
N LEU A 203 -8.61 -10.87 2.48
CA LEU A 203 -7.82 -11.70 3.39
C LEU A 203 -6.32 -11.62 3.14
N ALA A 204 -5.87 -10.94 2.07
CA ALA A 204 -4.48 -10.55 1.94
C ALA A 204 -4.02 -9.65 3.10
N ASN A 205 -4.94 -8.85 3.66
CA ASN A 205 -4.68 -8.03 4.84
C ASN A 205 -4.58 -8.89 6.12
N ALA A 206 -3.43 -8.82 6.80
CA ALA A 206 -3.17 -9.64 7.98
C ALA A 206 -4.10 -9.32 9.17
N GLY A 207 -4.52 -8.07 9.32
CA GLY A 207 -5.46 -7.65 10.37
C GLY A 207 -6.86 -8.21 10.13
N VAL A 208 -7.38 -8.06 8.91
CA VAL A 208 -8.66 -8.67 8.49
C VAL A 208 -8.60 -10.17 8.69
N ARG A 209 -7.55 -10.83 8.18
CA ARG A 209 -7.35 -12.27 8.33
C ARG A 209 -7.30 -12.72 9.79
N THR A 210 -6.62 -11.98 10.66
CA THR A 210 -6.58 -12.28 12.09
C THR A 210 -7.96 -12.16 12.73
N LEU A 211 -8.67 -11.04 12.49
CA LEU A 211 -10.02 -10.83 13.03
C LEU A 211 -11.01 -11.89 12.55
N VAL A 212 -10.95 -12.19 11.26
CA VAL A 212 -11.89 -13.08 10.59
C VAL A 212 -11.65 -14.54 10.95
N LEU A 213 -10.38 -14.98 11.06
CA LEU A 213 -10.08 -16.37 11.41
C LEU A 213 -10.06 -16.63 12.91
N ALA A 214 -9.83 -15.61 13.74
CA ALA A 214 -10.00 -15.70 15.19
C ALA A 214 -11.46 -15.57 15.64
N ALA A 215 -12.40 -15.35 14.70
CA ALA A 215 -13.82 -15.28 15.02
C ALA A 215 -14.28 -16.62 15.64
N PRO A 216 -14.91 -16.60 16.83
CA PRO A 216 -15.31 -17.81 17.54
C PRO A 216 -16.51 -18.53 16.89
N ALA A 217 -17.18 -17.89 15.94
CA ALA A 217 -18.35 -18.40 15.24
C ALA A 217 -18.22 -18.17 13.73
N ASP A 218 -18.91 -19.00 12.95
CA ASP A 218 -19.02 -18.83 11.51
C ASP A 218 -20.02 -17.70 11.20
N VAL A 219 -19.52 -16.64 10.58
CA VAL A 219 -20.32 -15.48 10.15
C VAL A 219 -20.71 -15.70 8.69
N ALA A 220 -22.00 -15.87 8.43
CA ALA A 220 -22.53 -15.96 7.07
C ALA A 220 -23.00 -14.57 6.60
N VAL A 221 -22.43 -14.10 5.49
CA VAL A 221 -22.81 -12.86 4.81
C VAL A 221 -23.38 -13.21 3.44
N GLY A 222 -24.67 -12.95 3.24
CA GLY A 222 -25.31 -13.06 1.95
C GLY A 222 -24.98 -11.86 1.08
N ILE A 223 -24.80 -12.09 -0.22
CA ILE A 223 -24.63 -11.08 -1.26
C ILE A 223 -25.72 -11.36 -2.29
N ARG A 224 -26.47 -10.33 -2.67
CA ARG A 224 -27.53 -10.43 -3.67
C ARG A 224 -27.41 -9.31 -4.69
N SER A 225 -27.48 -9.68 -5.96
CA SER A 225 -27.50 -8.75 -7.07
C SER A 225 -28.48 -9.24 -8.14
N GLY A 226 -29.60 -8.53 -8.28
CA GLY A 226 -30.70 -8.98 -9.14
C GLY A 226 -31.19 -10.40 -8.78
N PRO A 227 -31.28 -11.33 -9.74
CA PRO A 227 -31.68 -12.71 -9.48
C PRO A 227 -30.57 -13.57 -8.87
N SER A 228 -29.31 -13.09 -8.89
CA SER A 228 -28.16 -13.85 -8.40
C SER A 228 -27.93 -13.60 -6.91
N ALA A 229 -27.57 -14.66 -6.20
CA ALA A 229 -27.22 -14.59 -4.79
C ALA A 229 -26.06 -15.55 -4.48
N ALA A 230 -25.22 -15.16 -3.53
CA ALA A 230 -24.16 -15.99 -2.99
C ALA A 230 -24.06 -15.75 -1.48
N THR A 231 -23.47 -16.69 -0.75
CA THR A 231 -23.16 -16.54 0.67
C THR A 231 -21.68 -16.79 0.88
N VAL A 232 -21.03 -15.83 1.52
CA VAL A 232 -19.68 -15.99 2.04
C VAL A 232 -19.81 -16.32 3.52
N ARG A 233 -19.35 -17.51 3.91
CA ARG A 233 -19.26 -17.91 5.32
C ARG A 233 -17.81 -17.86 5.76
N VAL A 234 -17.54 -17.13 6.84
CA VAL A 234 -16.19 -17.00 7.37
C VAL A 234 -16.12 -17.20 8.87
N GLY A 235 -15.19 -18.04 9.31
CA GLY A 235 -14.96 -18.34 10.72
C GLY A 235 -14.17 -19.63 10.89
N ARG A 236 -13.71 -19.90 12.12
CA ARG A 236 -13.03 -21.15 12.49
C ARG A 236 -11.88 -21.54 11.55
N GLY A 237 -11.14 -20.54 11.08
CA GLY A 237 -10.00 -20.75 10.18
C GLY A 237 -10.37 -21.09 8.73
N ARG A 238 -11.64 -20.93 8.31
CA ARG A 238 -12.10 -21.29 6.97
C ARG A 238 -12.95 -20.20 6.34
N VAL A 239 -12.95 -20.18 5.02
CA VAL A 239 -13.85 -19.37 4.19
C VAL A 239 -14.56 -20.32 3.25
N ARG A 240 -15.87 -20.22 3.15
CA ARG A 240 -16.69 -20.96 2.19
C ARG A 240 -17.52 -20.00 1.39
N VAL A 241 -17.62 -20.24 0.09
CA VAL A 241 -18.61 -19.59 -0.75
C VAL A 241 -19.59 -20.62 -1.26
N SER A 242 -20.88 -20.28 -1.21
CA SER A 242 -21.96 -21.12 -1.72
C SER A 242 -22.98 -20.27 -2.45
N ASP A 243 -23.66 -20.85 -3.42
CA ASP A 243 -24.75 -20.17 -4.12
C ASP A 243 -25.99 -19.97 -3.24
N GLY A 244 -26.71 -18.88 -3.54
CA GLY A 244 -27.89 -18.46 -2.78
C GLY A 244 -27.57 -17.69 -1.50
N VAL A 245 -28.61 -17.21 -0.82
CA VAL A 245 -28.49 -16.63 0.52
C VAL A 245 -28.78 -17.73 1.53
N ALA A 246 -27.81 -18.07 2.35
CA ALA A 246 -27.97 -19.05 3.41
C ALA A 246 -29.03 -18.57 4.42
N PRO A 247 -29.86 -19.47 4.96
CA PRO A 247 -30.95 -19.10 5.86
C PRO A 247 -30.47 -18.50 7.19
N ASP A 248 -29.23 -18.80 7.57
CA ASP A 248 -28.53 -18.28 8.75
C ASP A 248 -27.62 -17.08 8.43
N ALA A 249 -27.76 -16.47 7.25
CA ALA A 249 -27.03 -15.25 6.90
C ALA A 249 -27.37 -14.13 7.90
N LEU A 250 -26.35 -13.64 8.59
CA LEU A 250 -26.47 -12.57 9.59
C LEU A 250 -26.78 -11.22 8.92
N VAL A 251 -26.23 -11.02 7.74
CA VAL A 251 -26.40 -9.80 6.93
C VAL A 251 -26.54 -10.20 5.47
N VAL A 252 -27.42 -9.51 4.74
CA VAL A 252 -27.55 -9.64 3.28
C VAL A 252 -27.22 -8.29 2.65
N LEU A 253 -26.13 -8.25 1.89
CA LEU A 253 -25.71 -7.09 1.12
C LEU A 253 -26.44 -7.11 -0.22
N GLN A 254 -27.28 -6.10 -0.47
CA GLN A 254 -27.97 -5.91 -1.75
C GLN A 254 -27.28 -4.78 -2.52
N GLY A 255 -26.88 -5.06 -3.76
CA GLY A 255 -26.26 -4.05 -4.62
C GLY A 255 -25.84 -4.60 -5.98
N ASP A 256 -25.35 -3.70 -6.83
CA ASP A 256 -24.79 -4.08 -8.12
C ASP A 256 -23.47 -4.85 -7.95
N VAL A 257 -23.25 -5.83 -8.82
CA VAL A 257 -22.01 -6.64 -8.84
C VAL A 257 -20.81 -5.86 -9.36
N GLU A 258 -21.02 -4.67 -9.94
CA GLU A 258 -19.97 -3.92 -10.64
C GLU A 258 -18.69 -3.70 -9.80
N PRO A 259 -18.75 -3.37 -8.49
CA PRO A 259 -17.55 -3.28 -7.66
C PRO A 259 -16.79 -4.60 -7.53
N LEU A 260 -17.49 -5.74 -7.44
CA LEU A 260 -16.89 -7.08 -7.38
C LEU A 260 -16.29 -7.47 -8.73
N VAL A 261 -16.99 -7.18 -9.83
CA VAL A 261 -16.50 -7.41 -11.19
C VAL A 261 -15.24 -6.60 -11.46
N ARG A 262 -15.18 -5.33 -11.06
CA ARG A 262 -13.96 -4.51 -11.19
C ARG A 262 -12.78 -5.09 -10.40
N LEU A 263 -13.07 -5.70 -9.25
CA LEU A 263 -12.06 -6.30 -8.38
C LEU A 263 -11.52 -7.60 -8.98
N ALA A 264 -12.41 -8.48 -9.45
CA ALA A 264 -12.08 -9.74 -10.13
C ALA A 264 -11.41 -9.54 -11.49
N ALA A 265 -11.89 -8.60 -12.30
CA ALA A 265 -11.28 -8.27 -13.58
C ALA A 265 -9.81 -7.84 -13.42
N GLY A 266 -9.48 -7.14 -12.33
CA GLY A 266 -8.09 -6.80 -11.99
C GLY A 266 -7.22 -8.01 -11.68
N VAL A 267 -7.79 -9.11 -11.20
CA VAL A 267 -7.08 -10.35 -10.88
C VAL A 267 -6.95 -11.27 -12.10
N VAL A 268 -7.98 -11.39 -12.94
CA VAL A 268 -7.88 -12.12 -14.22
C VAL A 268 -6.84 -11.47 -15.14
N LEU A 269 -6.78 -10.13 -15.18
CA LEU A 269 -5.75 -9.40 -15.93
C LEU A 269 -4.34 -9.71 -15.39
N ARG A 270 -4.20 -9.93 -14.08
CA ARG A 270 -2.93 -10.31 -13.44
C ARG A 270 -2.48 -11.72 -13.85
N GLU A 271 -3.37 -12.70 -13.84
CA GLU A 271 -3.02 -14.08 -14.25
C GLU A 271 -2.67 -14.16 -15.74
N ALA A 272 -3.36 -13.39 -16.58
CA ALA A 272 -3.05 -13.30 -18.01
C ALA A 272 -1.66 -12.70 -18.28
N LEU A 273 -1.20 -11.76 -17.44
CA LEU A 273 0.13 -11.13 -17.55
C LEU A 273 1.24 -12.02 -16.98
N GLU A 274 0.96 -12.81 -15.94
CA GLU A 274 1.93 -13.75 -15.35
C GLU A 274 2.10 -15.05 -16.15
N GLY A 275 1.07 -15.46 -16.90
CA GLY A 275 1.07 -16.67 -17.73
C GLY A 275 1.56 -16.50 -19.18
N ALA A 276 1.80 -15.28 -19.63
CA ALA A 276 2.28 -15.03 -20.99
C ALA A 276 3.80 -15.29 -21.08
N PRO A 277 4.29 -16.22 -21.92
CA PRO A 277 5.72 -16.27 -22.22
C PRO A 277 6.12 -14.95 -22.88
N LEU A 278 7.10 -14.27 -22.29
CA LEU A 278 7.68 -13.05 -22.86
C LEU A 278 8.22 -13.37 -24.28
N PRO A 279 7.95 -12.52 -25.29
CA PRO A 279 8.60 -12.61 -26.59
C PRO A 279 10.11 -12.31 -26.51
#